data_AF-A0A2T4X6B1-F1
#
_entry.id   AF-A0A2T4X6B1-F1
#
_cell.length_a   1.000
_cell.length_b   1.000
_cell.length_c   1.000
_cell.angle_alpha   90.00
_cell.angle_beta   90.00
_cell.angle_gamma   90.00
#
_symmetry.space_group_name_H-M   'P 1'
#
loop_
_entity.id
_entity.type
_entity.pdbx_description
1 polymer ?
#
loop_
_entity_poly.entity_id
_entity_poly.type
_entity_poly.pdbx_seq_one_letter_code
_entity_poly.pdbx_strand_id
1 'polypeptide(L)'
;MVVLRAEDHLLLLRRAKPPNQGLYVPVGGKVDPYEDPYQTALRETLEETGIQLQQLHYAGSLVETSPVDYNWWCSIYVADIPWQAPPLCDEGTLTWIPFDQLSKLPTPPTDWQIYQYISRRQPFAMRAIYDADLHLLEMVEELEGIQVAFNIQL
;
A
#
# COMPACT_ATOMS: atom_id res chain seq x y z
N MET A 1 1.58 -2.47 5.81
CA MET A 1 2.30 -1.74 4.73
C MET A 1 2.68 -0.35 5.19
N VAL A 2 3.75 0.21 4.64
CA VAL A 2 4.24 1.56 4.93
C VAL A 2 4.40 2.35 3.63
N VAL A 3 3.76 3.51 3.56
CA VAL A 3 3.98 4.49 2.50
C VAL A 3 5.05 5.47 2.98
N LEU A 4 6.27 5.29 2.46
CA LEU A 4 7.39 6.20 2.69
C LEU A 4 7.26 7.42 1.77
N ARG A 5 7.36 8.62 2.36
CA ARG A 5 7.27 9.90 1.64
C ARG A 5 8.54 10.70 1.80
N ALA A 6 8.99 11.30 0.72
CA ALA A 6 9.99 12.35 0.73
C ALA A 6 9.54 13.41 -0.28
N GLU A 7 9.44 14.66 0.17
CA GLU A 7 8.90 15.75 -0.65
C GLU A 7 7.49 15.40 -1.17
N ASP A 8 7.27 15.44 -2.49
CA ASP A 8 6.02 15.05 -3.16
C ASP A 8 6.08 13.65 -3.80
N HIS A 9 7.00 12.79 -3.35
CA HIS A 9 7.19 11.45 -3.89
C HIS A 9 6.82 10.36 -2.88
N LEU A 10 6.40 9.21 -3.41
CA LEU A 10 6.24 7.96 -2.66
C LEU A 10 7.33 6.96 -3.08
N LEU A 11 7.98 6.29 -2.13
CA LEU A 11 8.85 5.16 -2.44
C LEU A 11 8.00 3.92 -2.64
N LEU A 12 7.96 3.39 -3.86
CA LEU A 12 7.20 2.20 -4.19
C LEU A 12 8.13 1.08 -4.68
N LEU A 13 7.79 -0.15 -4.32
CA LEU A 13 8.42 -1.37 -4.78
C LEU A 13 7.70 -1.88 -6.02
N ARG A 14 8.39 -1.94 -7.16
CA ARG A 14 7.94 -2.74 -8.29
C ARG A 14 8.30 -4.19 -8.03
N ARG A 15 7.31 -5.01 -7.64
CA ARG A 15 7.54 -6.40 -7.21
C ARG A 15 8.04 -7.28 -8.35
N ALA A 16 9.06 -8.09 -8.07
CA ALA A 16 9.57 -9.11 -8.98
C ALA A 16 8.92 -10.48 -8.78
N LYS A 17 8.22 -10.69 -7.66
CA LYS A 17 7.64 -11.98 -7.25
C LYS A 17 6.13 -11.84 -6.98
N PRO A 18 5.33 -12.90 -7.19
CA PRO A 18 3.93 -12.94 -6.77
C PRO A 18 3.76 -12.82 -5.23
N PRO A 19 2.59 -12.37 -4.74
CA PRO A 19 1.50 -11.73 -5.50
C PRO A 19 1.93 -10.35 -6.04
N ASN A 20 1.13 -9.76 -6.94
CA ASN A 20 1.34 -8.42 -7.49
C ASN A 20 2.64 -8.25 -8.30
N GLN A 21 3.15 -9.33 -8.90
CA GLN A 21 4.35 -9.27 -9.75
C GLN A 21 4.16 -8.24 -10.88
N GLY A 22 5.12 -7.33 -11.01
CA GLY A 22 5.11 -6.25 -12.01
C GLY A 22 4.34 -5.00 -11.59
N LEU A 23 3.52 -5.07 -10.53
CA LEU A 23 2.82 -3.92 -9.96
C LEU A 23 3.73 -3.14 -9.00
N TYR A 24 3.44 -1.87 -8.83
CA TYR A 24 4.03 -0.99 -7.83
C TYR A 24 3.16 -1.02 -6.56
N VAL A 25 3.79 -1.30 -5.42
CA VAL A 25 3.14 -1.33 -4.11
C VAL A 25 3.99 -0.62 -3.05
N PRO A 26 3.41 -0.20 -1.92
CA PRO A 26 4.19 0.22 -0.77
C PRO A 26 4.99 -0.93 -0.17
N VAL A 27 6.01 -0.60 0.62
CA VAL A 27 6.80 -1.61 1.35
C VAL A 27 5.98 -2.27 2.44
N GLY A 28 6.28 -3.52 2.75
CA GLY A 28 5.59 -4.26 3.80
C GLY A 28 5.39 -5.74 3.49
N GLY A 29 4.99 -6.47 4.53
CA GLY A 29 4.74 -7.90 4.43
C GLY A 29 3.69 -8.37 5.42
N LYS A 30 3.73 -9.67 5.73
CA LYS A 30 2.78 -10.33 6.63
C LYS A 30 3.18 -10.11 8.07
N VAL A 31 2.17 -10.11 8.94
CA VAL A 31 2.38 -10.13 10.39
C VAL A 31 2.85 -11.53 10.78
N ASP A 32 4.03 -11.59 11.39
CA ASP A 32 4.62 -12.79 11.97
C ASP A 32 4.08 -13.08 13.38
N PRO A 33 4.30 -14.29 13.92
CA PRO A 33 3.96 -14.57 15.31
C PRO A 33 4.63 -13.60 16.28
N TYR A 34 3.87 -13.13 17.27
CA TYR A 34 4.32 -12.27 18.36
C TYR A 34 4.68 -10.82 17.97
N GLU A 35 4.27 -10.36 16.79
CA GLU A 35 4.28 -8.94 16.43
C GLU A 35 2.88 -8.39 16.20
N ASP A 36 2.71 -7.09 16.45
CA ASP A 36 1.55 -6.33 16.01
C ASP A 36 1.80 -5.69 14.62
N PRO A 37 0.77 -5.13 13.96
CA PRO A 37 0.94 -4.50 12.64
C PRO A 37 1.92 -3.32 12.61
N TYR A 38 2.12 -2.63 13.73
CA TYR A 38 3.07 -1.51 13.83
C TYR A 38 4.51 -2.02 13.86
N GLN A 39 4.78 -3.06 14.66
CA GLN A 39 6.07 -3.73 14.71
C GLN A 39 6.41 -4.38 13.37
N THR A 40 5.44 -5.06 12.76
CA THR A 40 5.54 -5.64 11.40
C THR A 40 5.98 -4.57 10.40
N ALA A 41 5.31 -3.41 10.40
CA ALA A 41 5.60 -2.32 9.50
C ALA A 41 7.03 -1.76 9.66
N LEU A 42 7.53 -1.67 10.88
CA LEU A 42 8.92 -1.26 11.15
C LEU A 42 9.94 -2.30 10.66
N ARG A 43 9.70 -3.59 10.97
CA ARG A 43 10.56 -4.70 10.57
C ARG A 43 10.67 -4.81 9.05
N GLU A 44 9.52 -4.90 8.37
CA GLU A 44 9.46 -5.04 6.92
C GLU A 44 10.10 -3.85 6.19
N THR A 45 9.90 -2.63 6.70
CA THR A 45 10.57 -1.45 6.13
C THR A 45 12.10 -1.59 6.23
N LEU A 46 12.61 -2.05 7.38
CA LEU A 46 14.04 -2.27 7.56
C LEU A 46 14.56 -3.40 6.66
N GLU A 47 13.83 -4.50 6.53
CA GLU A 47 14.23 -5.64 5.70
C GLU A 47 14.25 -5.31 4.21
N GLU A 48 13.21 -4.65 3.70
CA GLU A 48 13.07 -4.37 2.27
C GLU A 48 13.90 -3.16 1.80
N THR A 49 14.20 -2.22 2.70
CA THR A 49 14.81 -0.92 2.32
C THR A 49 16.10 -0.60 3.07
N GLY A 50 16.41 -1.29 4.16
CA GLY A 50 17.50 -0.92 5.08
C GLY A 50 17.23 0.38 5.87
N ILE A 51 16.06 1.01 5.72
CA ILE A 51 15.71 2.25 6.40
C ILE A 51 15.16 1.92 7.79
N GLN A 52 15.83 2.42 8.82
CA GLN A 52 15.36 2.30 10.19
C GLN A 52 14.43 3.47 10.54
N LEU A 53 13.15 3.15 10.73
CA LEU A 53 12.15 4.11 11.22
C LEU A 53 12.02 4.00 12.75
N GLN A 54 11.75 5.12 13.40
CA GLN A 54 11.45 5.16 14.84
C GLN A 54 9.97 5.37 15.14
N GLN A 55 9.26 6.03 14.22
CA GLN A 55 7.84 6.36 14.37
C GLN A 55 7.13 6.19 13.04
N LEU A 56 5.89 5.72 13.13
CA LEU A 56 4.95 5.59 12.02
C LEU A 56 3.65 6.30 12.38
N HIS A 57 3.00 6.89 11.39
CA HIS A 57 1.65 7.41 11.53
C HIS A 57 0.66 6.42 10.91
N TYR A 58 -0.32 5.97 11.69
CA TYR A 58 -1.42 5.17 11.14
C TYR A 58 -2.29 6.05 10.24
N ALA A 59 -2.48 5.62 9.00
CA ALA A 59 -3.30 6.33 8.01
C ALA A 59 -4.66 5.66 7.82
N GLY A 60 -4.74 4.34 7.91
CA GLY A 60 -6.00 3.63 7.72
C GLY A 60 -5.84 2.14 7.54
N SER A 61 -6.94 1.48 7.23
CA SER A 61 -6.98 0.05 6.91
C SER A 61 -7.52 -0.20 5.51
N LEU A 62 -7.10 -1.31 4.92
CA LEU A 62 -7.71 -1.91 3.74
C LEU A 62 -8.06 -3.36 4.08
N VAL A 63 -9.33 -3.73 3.89
CA VAL A 63 -9.80 -5.10 3.97
C VAL A 63 -10.25 -5.54 2.59
N GLU A 64 -9.71 -6.65 2.11
CA GLU A 64 -10.05 -7.22 0.81
C GLU A 64 -10.56 -8.65 0.96
N THR A 65 -11.59 -9.00 0.19
CA THR A 65 -12.11 -10.38 0.15
C THR A 65 -12.65 -10.74 -1.23
N SER A 66 -12.66 -12.04 -1.51
CA SER A 66 -13.15 -12.66 -2.74
C SER A 66 -13.81 -14.01 -2.39
N PRO A 67 -14.69 -14.56 -3.25
CA PRO A 67 -15.20 -15.93 -3.10
C PRO A 67 -14.16 -17.06 -3.29
N VAL A 68 -12.87 -16.74 -3.52
CA VAL A 68 -11.76 -17.72 -3.53
C VAL A 68 -10.85 -17.56 -2.31
N ASP A 69 -9.75 -18.31 -2.23
CA ASP A 69 -8.74 -18.21 -1.15
C ASP A 69 -7.93 -16.90 -1.28
N TYR A 70 -8.60 -15.78 -1.05
CA TYR A 70 -8.06 -14.43 -1.11
C TYR A 70 -8.75 -13.56 -0.07
N ASN A 71 -8.03 -13.29 1.02
CA ASN A 71 -8.47 -12.40 2.09
C ASN A 71 -7.26 -11.64 2.65
N TRP A 72 -7.37 -10.32 2.73
CA TRP A 72 -6.32 -9.47 3.24
C TRP A 72 -6.87 -8.47 4.25
N TRP A 73 -6.14 -8.31 5.35
CA TRP A 73 -6.31 -7.20 6.27
C TRP A 73 -4.99 -6.45 6.35
N CYS A 74 -4.98 -5.24 5.79
CA CYS A 74 -3.81 -4.40 5.70
C CYS A 74 -3.95 -3.20 6.63
N SER A 75 -3.04 -3.06 7.58
CA SER A 75 -2.80 -1.80 8.28
C SER A 75 -1.85 -0.94 7.46
N ILE A 76 -2.25 0.31 7.19
CA ILE A 76 -1.52 1.25 6.34
C ILE A 76 -0.94 2.35 7.21
N TYR A 77 0.38 2.42 7.21
CA TYR A 77 1.16 3.44 7.90
C TYR A 77 1.83 4.37 6.90
N VAL A 78 2.18 5.57 7.36
CA VAL A 78 2.93 6.58 6.60
C VAL A 78 4.12 7.03 7.44
N ALA A 79 5.25 7.24 6.78
CA ALA A 79 6.41 7.90 7.36
C ALA A 79 6.99 8.93 6.38
N ASP A 80 7.19 10.14 6.88
CA ASP A 80 7.91 11.20 6.17
C ASP A 80 9.41 11.05 6.50
N ILE A 81 10.24 10.92 5.47
CA ILE A 81 11.69 10.76 5.60
C ILE A 81 12.45 11.77 4.73
N PRO A 82 13.71 12.10 5.08
CA PRO A 82 14.58 12.85 4.17
C PRO A 82 14.78 12.10 2.85
N TRP A 83 14.93 12.85 1.75
CA TRP A 83 15.26 12.25 0.46
C TRP A 83 16.59 11.49 0.52
N GLN A 84 16.59 10.30 -0.05
CA GLN A 84 17.77 9.48 -0.24
C GLN A 84 17.64 8.64 -1.51
N ALA A 85 18.74 8.12 -2.04
CA ALA A 85 18.68 7.20 -3.18
C ALA A 85 17.83 5.96 -2.82
N PRO A 86 16.99 5.46 -3.74
CA PRO A 86 16.27 4.21 -3.53
C PRO A 86 17.25 3.09 -3.16
N PRO A 87 17.04 2.40 -2.03
CA PRO A 87 17.90 1.31 -1.62
C PRO A 87 17.69 0.07 -2.51
N LEU A 88 18.61 -0.88 -2.40
CA LEU A 88 18.44 -2.19 -3.02
C LEU A 88 17.41 -3.02 -2.24
N CYS A 89 16.65 -3.84 -2.96
CA CYS A 89 15.63 -4.71 -2.41
C CYS A 89 15.67 -6.06 -3.15
N ASP A 90 15.63 -7.17 -2.42
CA ASP A 90 15.64 -8.52 -3.02
C ASP A 90 14.28 -8.94 -3.58
N GLU A 91 13.24 -8.17 -3.30
CA GLU A 91 11.86 -8.42 -3.75
C GLU A 91 11.48 -7.68 -5.04
N GLY A 92 12.35 -6.78 -5.53
CA GLY A 92 12.06 -5.98 -6.72
C GLY A 92 12.89 -4.71 -6.81
N THR A 93 12.33 -3.69 -7.46
CA THR A 93 13.02 -2.41 -7.64
C THR A 93 12.26 -1.31 -6.91
N LEU A 94 12.92 -0.68 -5.95
CA LEU A 94 12.40 0.51 -5.27
C LEU A 94 12.59 1.75 -6.14
N THR A 95 11.58 2.61 -6.22
CA THR A 95 11.64 3.84 -7.01
C THR A 95 10.82 4.93 -6.33
N TRP A 96 11.37 6.13 -6.25
CA TRP A 96 10.63 7.33 -5.88
C TRP A 96 9.73 7.75 -7.03
N ILE A 97 8.42 7.73 -6.81
CA ILE A 97 7.42 8.09 -7.80
C ILE A 97 6.79 9.43 -7.41
N PRO A 98 6.81 10.44 -8.29
CA PRO A 98 6.10 11.69 -8.07
C PRO A 98 4.59 11.45 -7.90
N PHE A 99 3.95 12.13 -6.95
CA PHE A 99 2.54 11.90 -6.65
C PHE A 99 1.62 12.04 -7.88
N ASP A 100 1.91 13.00 -8.76
CA ASP A 100 1.14 13.27 -9.98
C ASP A 100 1.29 12.18 -11.07
N GLN A 101 2.26 11.27 -10.92
CA GLN A 101 2.50 10.15 -11.83
C GLN A 101 1.88 8.83 -11.32
N LEU A 102 1.51 8.74 -10.04
CA LEU A 102 0.98 7.52 -9.43
C LEU A 102 -0.24 6.95 -10.19
N SER A 103 -1.14 7.82 -10.66
CA SER A 103 -2.34 7.43 -11.42
C SER A 103 -2.05 6.72 -12.75
N LYS A 104 -0.81 6.78 -13.24
CA LYS A 104 -0.37 6.17 -14.51
C LYS A 104 0.39 4.87 -14.30
N LEU A 105 0.72 4.52 -13.05
CA LEU A 105 1.45 3.29 -12.76
C LEU A 105 0.52 2.08 -12.68
N PRO A 106 1.01 0.90 -13.05
CA PRO A 106 0.32 -0.33 -12.72
C PRO A 106 0.43 -0.58 -11.21
N THR A 107 -0.63 -0.31 -10.47
CA THR A 107 -0.78 -0.60 -9.04
C THR A 107 -1.93 -1.57 -8.83
N PRO A 108 -2.10 -2.15 -7.62
CA PRO A 108 -3.38 -2.72 -7.24
C PRO A 108 -4.52 -1.69 -7.45
N PRO A 109 -5.73 -2.13 -7.79
CA PRO A 109 -6.83 -1.21 -8.14
C PRO A 109 -7.28 -0.33 -6.97
N THR A 110 -7.00 -0.74 -5.73
CA THR A 110 -7.31 0.00 -4.49
C THR A 110 -6.33 1.12 -4.18
N ASP A 111 -5.08 1.00 -4.63
CA ASP A 111 -3.95 1.81 -4.15
C ASP A 111 -4.06 3.28 -4.53
N TRP A 112 -4.52 3.57 -5.75
CA TRP A 112 -4.71 4.97 -6.18
C TRP A 112 -5.67 5.73 -5.26
N GLN A 113 -6.76 5.08 -4.81
CA GLN A 113 -7.66 5.72 -3.86
C GLN A 113 -6.98 5.95 -2.52
N ILE A 114 -6.28 4.94 -1.99
CA ILE A 114 -5.54 5.05 -0.73
C ILE A 114 -4.54 6.21 -0.77
N TYR A 115 -3.79 6.37 -1.85
CA TYR A 115 -2.82 7.46 -2.00
C TYR A 115 -3.49 8.84 -1.97
N GLN A 116 -4.70 8.98 -2.51
CA GLN A 116 -5.45 10.23 -2.43
C GLN A 116 -5.89 10.57 -1.00
N TYR A 117 -6.23 9.59 -0.16
CA TYR A 117 -6.53 9.85 1.25
C TYR A 117 -5.26 10.20 2.03
N ILE A 118 -4.16 9.50 1.77
CA ILE A 118 -2.85 9.77 2.38
C ILE A 118 -2.38 11.19 2.06
N SER A 119 -2.52 11.66 0.81
CA SER A 119 -2.10 13.01 0.40
C SER A 119 -2.92 14.11 1.05
N ARG A 120 -4.22 13.86 1.27
CA ARG A 120 -5.12 14.74 2.01
C ARG A 120 -4.95 14.64 3.53
N ARG A 121 -4.11 13.72 4.02
CA ARG A 121 -3.94 13.38 5.45
C ARG A 121 -5.27 13.02 6.12
N GLN A 122 -6.15 12.36 5.35
CA GLN A 122 -7.47 11.94 5.83
C GLN A 122 -7.39 10.47 6.27
N PRO A 123 -7.75 10.14 7.52
CA PRO A 123 -7.90 8.75 7.95
C PRO A 123 -8.97 8.02 7.13
N PHE A 124 -8.81 6.72 6.94
CA PHE A 124 -9.76 5.92 6.16
C PHE A 124 -9.88 4.49 6.68
N ALA A 125 -11.01 3.86 6.37
CA ALA A 125 -11.17 2.41 6.43
C ALA A 125 -11.74 1.95 5.08
N MET A 126 -10.93 1.28 4.26
CA MET A 126 -11.36 0.80 2.95
C MET A 126 -11.79 -0.66 3.02
N ARG A 127 -12.94 -0.96 2.43
CA ARG A 127 -13.41 -2.31 2.16
C ARG A 127 -13.45 -2.53 0.65
N ALA A 128 -12.82 -3.58 0.17
CA ALA A 128 -12.79 -3.95 -1.25
C ALA A 128 -13.28 -5.38 -1.45
N ILE A 129 -14.20 -5.57 -2.40
CA ILE A 129 -14.77 -6.87 -2.75
C ILE A 129 -14.38 -7.20 -4.18
N TYR A 130 -13.85 -8.40 -4.37
CA TYR A 130 -13.42 -8.92 -5.67
C TYR A 130 -14.28 -10.10 -6.12
N ASP A 131 -14.35 -10.33 -7.42
CA ASP A 131 -14.92 -11.56 -7.99
C ASP A 131 -13.95 -12.75 -7.84
N ALA A 132 -14.33 -13.92 -8.39
CA ALA A 132 -13.53 -15.14 -8.33
C ALA A 132 -12.25 -15.08 -9.19
N ASP A 133 -12.20 -14.17 -10.17
CA ASP A 133 -11.06 -13.93 -11.05
C ASP A 133 -10.18 -12.76 -10.55
N LEU A 134 -10.48 -12.25 -9.35
CA LEU A 134 -9.81 -11.12 -8.69
C LEU A 134 -9.96 -9.77 -9.44
N HIS A 135 -11.09 -9.56 -10.10
CA HIS A 135 -11.49 -8.22 -10.54
C HIS A 135 -12.23 -7.49 -9.42
N LEU A 136 -11.89 -6.22 -9.19
CA LEU A 136 -12.53 -5.38 -8.17
C LEU A 136 -14.00 -5.11 -8.56
N LEU A 137 -14.93 -5.51 -7.71
CA LEU A 137 -16.38 -5.33 -7.88
C LEU A 137 -16.94 -4.16 -7.08
N GLU A 138 -16.37 -3.90 -5.89
CA GLU A 138 -16.85 -2.88 -4.98
C GLU A 138 -15.69 -2.34 -4.15
N MET A 139 -15.67 -1.03 -3.92
CA MET A 139 -14.79 -0.40 -2.94
C MET A 139 -15.57 0.67 -2.18
N VAL A 140 -15.54 0.60 -0.85
CA VAL A 140 -16.25 1.51 0.06
C VAL A 140 -15.27 2.06 1.08
N GLU A 141 -15.31 3.37 1.28
CA GLU A 141 -14.72 4.01 2.47
C GLU A 141 -15.74 3.94 3.60
N GLU A 142 -15.46 3.17 4.65
CA GLU A 142 -16.41 2.77 5.68
C GLU A 142 -16.59 3.80 6.80
N LEU A 143 -15.66 4.75 6.99
CA LEU A 143 -15.81 5.76 8.04
C LEU A 143 -16.98 6.71 7.74
N GLU A 144 -17.15 7.07 6.47
CA GLU A 144 -18.24 7.94 6.00
C GLU A 144 -19.26 7.19 5.12
N GLY A 145 -19.03 5.92 4.80
CA GLY A 145 -19.92 5.09 3.98
C GLY A 145 -19.93 5.49 2.50
N ILE A 146 -18.81 6.00 1.99
CA ILE A 146 -18.71 6.53 0.63
C ILE A 146 -18.35 5.40 -0.34
N GLN A 147 -19.20 5.20 -1.36
CA GLN A 147 -18.86 4.35 -2.50
C GLN A 147 -17.72 5.00 -3.29
N VAL A 148 -16.58 4.32 -3.35
CA VAL A 148 -15.44 4.77 -4.14
C VAL A 148 -15.69 4.39 -5.60
N ALA A 149 -15.66 5.38 -6.49
CA ALA A 149 -15.61 5.14 -7.92
C ALA A 149 -14.21 4.65 -8.32
N PHE A 150 -14.15 3.49 -8.97
CA PHE A 150 -12.94 2.96 -9.59
C PHE A 150 -13.24 2.66 -11.06
N ASN A 151 -12.28 2.94 -11.93
CA ASN A 151 -12.41 2.65 -13.34
C ASN A 151 -12.15 1.16 -13.54
N ILE A 152 -13.19 0.40 -13.90
CA ILE A 152 -13.02 -0.95 -14.43
C ILE A 152 -12.38 -0.79 -15.81
N GLN A 153 -11.08 -1.04 -15.93
CA GLN A 153 -10.49 -1.27 -17.25
C GLN A 153 -10.96 -2.65 -17.70
N LEU A 154 -12.00 -2.66 -18.55
CA LEU A 154 -12.50 -3.83 -19.27
C LEU A 154 -11.46 -4.32 -20.29
#